data_AF-A0A0J6SCD3-F1
#
_entry.id   AF-A0A0J6SCD3-F1
#
_cell.length_a   1.000
_cell.length_b   1.000
_cell.length_c   1.000
_cell.angle_alpha   90.00
_cell.angle_beta   90.00
_cell.angle_gamma   90.00
#
_symmetry.space_group_name_H-M   'P 1'
#
loop_
_entity.id
_entity.type
_entity.pdbx_description
1 polymer ?
#
loop_
_entity_poly.entity_id
_entity_poly.type
_entity_poly.pdbx_seq_one_letter_code
_entity_poly.pdbx_strand_id
1 'polypeptide(L)' 'MFAPAPDVPDMGDLQPLSDAIDELCEILHGDREAVIEGLAEIVRRRAEFEDLRTLSIDRRSTYR' A
#
# COMPACT_ATOMS: atom_id res chain seq x y z
N MET A 1 15.87 -21.20 -5.60
CA MET A 1 14.46 -21.40 -5.18
C MET A 1 13.61 -20.44 -5.99
N PHE A 2 12.69 -20.95 -6.81
CA PHE A 2 11.67 -20.12 -7.43
C PHE A 2 10.58 -19.94 -6.39
N ALA A 3 10.44 -18.73 -5.85
CA ALA A 3 9.31 -18.41 -5.01
C ALA A 3 8.03 -18.54 -5.87
N PRO A 4 6.97 -19.20 -5.38
CA PRO A 4 5.70 -19.17 -6.09
C PRO A 4 5.30 -17.71 -6.29
N ALA A 5 4.71 -17.40 -7.45
CA ALA A 5 4.09 -16.11 -7.65
C ALA A 5 3.12 -15.87 -6.48
N PRO A 6 3.11 -14.67 -5.88
CA PRO A 6 2.18 -14.39 -4.78
C PRO A 6 0.77 -14.70 -5.28
N ASP A 7 0.00 -15.45 -4.48
CA ASP A 7 -1.39 -15.71 -4.78
C ASP A 7 -2.09 -14.36 -5.00
N VAL A 8 -2.69 -14.21 -6.18
CA VAL A 8 -3.51 -13.03 -6.45
C VAL A 8 -4.71 -13.15 -5.53
N PRO A 9 -4.97 -12.16 -4.64
CA PRO A 9 -6.11 -12.23 -3.74
C PRO A 9 -7.39 -12.39 -4.55
N ASP A 10 -8.26 -13.30 -4.11
CA ASP A 10 -9.56 -13.49 -4.78
C ASP A 10 -10.36 -12.19 -4.65
N MET A 11 -11.26 -11.91 -5.60
CA MET A 11 -12.15 -10.76 -5.48
C MET A 11 -12.97 -10.82 -4.18
N GLY A 12 -13.28 -12.04 -3.69
CA GLY A 12 -13.90 -12.23 -2.39
C GLY A 12 -13.06 -11.72 -1.21
N ASP A 13 -11.73 -11.81 -1.29
CA ASP A 13 -10.80 -11.32 -0.27
C ASP A 13 -10.69 -9.80 -0.27
N LEU A 14 -11.05 -9.15 -1.39
CA LEU A 14 -11.04 -7.70 -1.54
C LEU A 14 -12.36 -7.05 -1.07
N GLN A 15 -13.40 -7.83 -0.79
CA GLN A 15 -14.70 -7.30 -0.35
C GLN A 15 -14.58 -6.41 0.90
N PRO A 16 -13.85 -6.80 1.98
CA PRO A 16 -13.71 -5.94 3.15
C PRO A 16 -13.00 -4.60 2.84
N LEU A 17 -12.07 -4.61 1.88
CA LEU A 17 -11.40 -3.39 1.44
C LEU A 17 -12.35 -2.50 0.64
N SER A 18 -13.20 -3.09 -0.21
CA SER A 18 -14.24 -2.36 -0.92
C SER A 18 -15.19 -1.67 0.06
N ASP A 19 -15.68 -2.40 1.06
CA ASP A 19 -16.61 -1.88 2.05
C ASP A 19 -15.99 -0.73 2.87
N ALA A 20 -14.71 -0.87 3.22
CA ALA A 20 -13.96 0.17 3.92
C ALA A 20 -13.76 1.43 3.06
N ILE A 21 -13.56 1.28 1.74
CA ILE A 21 -13.48 2.42 0.82
C ILE A 21 -14.82 3.13 0.74
N ASP A 22 -15.93 2.41 0.69
CA ASP A 22 -17.28 2.99 0.67
C ASP A 22 -17.56 3.81 1.95
N GLU A 23 -17.23 3.28 3.12
CA GLU A 23 -17.34 4.02 4.38
C GLU A 23 -16.46 5.28 4.38
N LEU A 24 -15.25 5.20 3.81
CA LEU A 24 -14.35 6.34 3.70
C LEU A 24 -14.91 7.44 2.78
N CYS A 25 -15.57 7.05 1.68
CA CYS A 25 -16.21 8.00 0.75
C CYS A 25 -17.32 8.78 1.46
N GLU A 26 -18.13 8.10 2.27
CA GLU A 26 -19.19 8.74 3.07
C GLU A 26 -18.61 9.73 4.10
N ILE A 27 -17.53 9.36 4.80
CA ILE A 27 -16.87 10.22 5.79
C ILE A 27 -16.26 11.46 5.15
N LEU A 28 -15.61 11.29 4.00
CA LEU A 28 -14.88 12.36 3.31
C LEU A 28 -15.79 13.18 2.39
N HIS A 29 -17.05 12.76 2.20
CA HIS A 29 -17.97 13.29 1.19
C HIS A 29 -17.32 13.41 -0.20
N GLY A 30 -16.45 12.44 -0.52
CA GLY A 30 -15.63 12.42 -1.74
C GLY A 30 -16.11 11.35 -2.70
N ASP A 31 -15.76 11.50 -3.98
CA ASP A 31 -15.99 10.44 -4.95
C ASP A 31 -14.99 9.29 -4.76
N ARG A 32 -15.43 8.09 -5.14
CA ARG A 32 -14.67 6.86 -4.94
C ARG A 32 -13.34 6.85 -5.69
N GLU A 33 -13.27 7.48 -6.85
CA GLU A 33 -12.05 7.53 -7.66
C GLU A 33 -10.98 8.39 -7.00
N ALA A 34 -11.36 9.58 -6.50
CA ALA A 34 -10.47 10.46 -5.76
C ALA A 34 -9.96 9.82 -4.46
N VAL A 35 -10.82 9.09 -3.74
CA VAL A 35 -10.43 8.36 -2.53
C VAL A 35 -9.41 7.26 -2.85
N ILE A 36 -9.65 6.46 -3.89
CA ILE A 36 -8.73 5.39 -4.32
C ILE A 36 -7.38 5.98 -4.76
N GLU A 37 -7.38 7.06 -5.54
CA GLU A 37 -6.15 7.72 -5.97
C GLU A 37 -5.33 8.24 -4.78
N GLY A 38 -6.00 8.88 -3.82
CA GLY A 38 -5.34 9.36 -2.60
C GLY A 38 -4.74 8.22 -1.77
N LEU A 39 -5.45 7.10 -1.63
CA LEU A 39 -4.92 5.90 -0.95
C LEU A 39 -3.71 5.32 -1.70
N ALA A 40 -3.77 5.24 -3.02
CA ALA A 40 -2.64 4.77 -3.83
C ALA A 40 -1.40 5.66 -3.66
N GLU A 41 -1.59 6.99 -3.61
CA GLU A 41 -0.49 7.92 -3.36
C GLU A 41 0.12 7.75 -1.96
N ILE A 42 -0.70 7.55 -0.93
CA ILE A 42 -0.24 7.28 0.44
C ILE A 42 0.62 6.02 0.46
N VAL A 43 0.17 4.94 -0.19
CA VAL A 43 0.93 3.67 -0.28
C VAL A 43 2.25 3.87 -1.01
N ARG A 44 2.26 4.58 -2.15
CA ARG A 44 3.50 4.89 -2.91
C ARG A 44 4.50 5.63 -2.04
N ARG A 45 4.08 6.70 -1.36
CA ARG A 45 4.96 7.48 -0.48
C ARG A 45 5.50 6.67 0.70
N ARG A 46 4.69 5.76 1.25
CA ARG A 46 5.15 4.85 2.32
C ARG A 46 6.20 3.87 1.82
N ALA A 47 6.01 3.28 0.63
CA ALA A 47 7.00 2.41 0.02
C ALA A 47 8.32 3.15 -0.23
N GLU A 48 8.25 4.35 -0.84
CA GLU A 48 9.44 5.19 -1.05
C GLU A 48 10.18 5.51 0.25
N PHE A 49 9.43 5.81 1.33
CA PHE A 49 10.01 6.06 2.64
C PHE A 49 10.70 4.81 3.22
N GLU A 50 10.06 3.64 3.11
CA GLU A 50 10.63 2.38 3.58
C GLU A 50 11.88 1.96 2.79
N ASP A 51 11.89 2.19 1.48
CA ASP A 51 13.05 1.94 0.62
C ASP A 51 14.23 2.83 1.03
N LEU A 52 13.99 4.14 1.23
CA LEU A 52 15.00 5.07 1.73
C LEU A 52 15.50 4.68 3.11
N ARG A 53 14.61 4.23 4.01
CA ARG A 53 14.98 3.74 5.34
C ARG A 53 15.88 2.52 5.24
N THR A 54 15.53 1.56 4.39
CA THR A 54 16.30 0.32 4.17
C THR A 54 17.69 0.64 3.62
N LEU A 55 17.80 1.52 2.63
CA LEU A 55 19.07 2.00 2.08
C LEU A 55 19.94 2.73 3.11
N SER A 56 19.32 3.48 4.04
CA SER A 56 20.03 4.18 5.11
C SER A 56 20.61 3.23 6.18
N ILE A 57 19.92 2.10 6.44
CA ILE A 57 20.34 1.09 7.41
C ILE A 57 21.48 0.23 6.81
N ASP A 58 21.39 -0.14 5.54
CA ASP A 58 22.42 -0.92 4.83
C ASP A 58 23.76 -0.18 4.77
N ARG A 59 23.73 1.13 4.50
CA ARG A 59 24.92 2.00 4.57
C ARG A 59 25.55 2.07 5.95
N ARG A 60 24.82 1.83 7.04
CA ARG A 60 25.38 1.85 8.39
C ARG A 60 26.04 0.52 8.77
N SER A 61 25.69 -0.56 8.09
CA SER A 61 26.26 -1.90 8.29
C SER A 61 27.58 -2.10 7.54
N THR A 62 27.81 -1.36 6.45
CA THR A 62 29.03 -1.45 5.62
C THR A 62 30.23 -0.68 6.17
N TYR A 63 30.05 0.11 7.23
CA TYR A 63 31.13 0.85 7.93
C TYR A 63 31.53 0.23 9.29
N ARG A 64 31.12 -1.01 9.58
CA ARG A 64 31.46 -1.71 10.83
C ARG A 64 32.36 -2.90 10.63
#